data_AF-V8CRF7-F1
#
_entry.id   AF-V8CRF7-F1
#
_cell.length_a   1.000
_cell.length_b   1.000
_cell.length_c   1.000
_cell.angle_alpha   90.00
_cell.angle_beta   90.00
_cell.angle_gamma   90.00
#
_symmetry.space_group_name_H-M   'P 1'
#
loop_
_entity.id
_entity.type
_entity.pdbx_description
1 polymer ?
#
loop_
_entity_poly.entity_id
_entity_poly.type
_entity_poly.pdbx_seq_one_letter_code
_entity_poly.pdbx_strand_id
1 'polypeptide(L)'
;MTRMKTPIENLRLPRTGKSTLYEVMSAAILLLAWIAGIVATINHKTSGRIVILLIVFSVIVALMHYCSYRPTMPWARNSFQPTTVRQAKVASRYYRVFAIEMALFCLIIILFDLLDMRDSLPSRALGFVFFVVVMITYNSASRKLMRVRNAEREQRQQNGHGK
;
A
#
# COMPACT_ATOMS: atom_id res chain seq x y z
N MET A 1 -1.16 13.21 -36.93
CA MET A 1 -1.70 12.58 -35.70
C MET A 1 -0.61 12.62 -34.63
N THR A 2 -0.52 13.71 -33.87
CA THR A 2 0.51 13.95 -32.85
C THR A 2 0.19 13.11 -31.61
N ARG A 3 0.96 12.05 -31.39
CA ARG A 3 0.90 11.23 -30.17
C ARG A 3 1.37 12.11 -29.00
N MET A 4 0.44 12.81 -28.34
CA MET A 4 0.71 13.48 -27.07
C MET A 4 1.11 12.41 -26.04
N LYS A 5 2.42 12.16 -25.92
CA LYS A 5 3.02 11.52 -24.76
C LYS A 5 2.75 12.47 -23.60
N THR A 6 1.70 12.25 -22.82
CA THR A 6 1.60 12.89 -21.52
C THR A 6 2.92 12.62 -20.79
N PRO A 7 3.65 13.68 -20.35
CA PRO A 7 4.87 13.46 -19.61
C PRO A 7 4.53 12.58 -18.41
N ILE A 8 5.25 11.46 -18.29
CA ILE A 8 5.02 10.42 -17.27
C ILE A 8 5.01 11.03 -15.85
N GLU A 9 5.69 12.16 -15.70
CA GLU A 9 5.78 13.01 -14.52
C GLU A 9 4.43 13.39 -13.89
N ASN A 10 3.34 13.49 -14.68
CA ASN A 10 1.98 13.76 -14.18
C ASN A 10 0.96 12.66 -14.50
N LEU A 11 1.42 11.41 -14.60
CA LEU A 11 0.53 10.28 -14.88
C LEU A 11 -0.40 10.00 -13.69
N ARG A 12 -1.68 10.33 -13.85
CA ARG A 12 -2.77 9.83 -13.00
C ARG A 12 -3.34 8.55 -13.58
N LEU A 13 -3.30 7.46 -12.83
CA LEU A 13 -3.92 6.22 -13.27
C LEU A 13 -5.45 6.30 -13.10
N PRO A 14 -6.24 5.91 -14.11
CA PRO A 14 -7.69 5.90 -14.00
C PRO A 14 -8.14 4.90 -12.94
N ARG A 15 -9.24 5.23 -12.26
CA ARG A 15 -9.91 4.34 -11.31
C ARG A 15 -10.50 3.17 -12.10
N THR A 16 -10.26 1.95 -11.64
CA THR A 16 -10.80 0.72 -12.23
C THR A 16 -11.59 -0.03 -11.17
N GLY A 17 -12.53 -0.91 -11.53
CA GLY A 17 -13.31 -1.69 -10.55
C GLY A 17 -12.42 -2.44 -9.54
N LYS A 18 -11.29 -2.98 -10.01
CA LYS A 18 -10.28 -3.61 -9.13
C LYS A 18 -9.63 -2.62 -8.17
N SER A 19 -9.39 -1.37 -8.59
CA SER A 19 -8.89 -0.29 -7.71
C SER A 19 -9.87 0.02 -6.59
N THR A 20 -11.14 0.18 -6.95
CA THR A 20 -12.21 0.51 -6.01
C THR A 20 -12.38 -0.61 -4.97
N LEU A 21 -12.26 -1.87 -5.40
CA LEU A 21 -12.34 -3.00 -4.48
C LEU A 21 -11.24 -2.96 -3.40
N TYR A 22 -9.99 -2.61 -3.77
CA TYR A 22 -8.92 -2.46 -2.79
C TYR A 22 -9.18 -1.33 -1.78
N GLU A 23 -9.74 -0.22 -2.23
CA GLU A 23 -10.13 0.90 -1.34
C GLU A 23 -11.24 0.48 -0.38
N VAL A 24 -12.31 -0.12 -0.91
CA VAL A 24 -13.45 -0.59 -0.10
C VAL A 24 -13.00 -1.61 0.92
N MET A 25 -12.15 -2.56 0.55
CA MET A 25 -11.58 -3.53 1.49
C MET A 25 -10.80 -2.85 2.61
N SER A 26 -9.87 -1.94 2.27
CA SER A 26 -9.08 -1.23 3.29
C SER A 26 -9.95 -0.34 4.19
N ALA A 27 -11.00 0.28 3.64
CA ALA A 27 -11.94 1.09 4.39
C ALA A 27 -12.80 0.24 5.33
N ALA A 28 -13.27 -0.93 4.87
CA ALA A 28 -14.01 -1.87 5.71
C ALA A 28 -13.15 -2.38 6.87
N ILE A 29 -11.88 -2.71 6.62
CA ILE A 29 -10.94 -3.13 7.67
C ILE A 29 -10.69 -1.99 8.67
N LEU A 30 -10.48 -0.77 8.20
CA LEU A 30 -10.33 0.40 9.09
C LEU A 30 -11.60 0.66 9.89
N LEU A 31 -12.79 0.51 9.29
CA LEU A 31 -14.07 0.65 9.99
C LEU A 31 -14.15 -0.36 11.14
N LEU A 32 -13.81 -1.62 10.90
CA LEU A 32 -13.75 -2.65 11.94
C LEU A 32 -12.73 -2.29 13.03
N ALA A 33 -11.56 -1.75 12.66
CA ALA A 33 -10.55 -1.31 13.62
C ALA A 33 -11.06 -0.16 14.50
N TRP A 34 -11.78 0.80 13.90
CA TRP A 34 -12.41 1.90 14.64
C TRP A 34 -13.49 1.40 15.61
N ILE A 35 -14.36 0.48 15.17
CA ILE A 35 -15.39 -0.12 16.04
C ILE A 35 -14.72 -0.83 17.23
N ALA A 36 -13.74 -1.68 16.97
CA ALA A 36 -13.00 -2.39 18.01
C ALA A 36 -12.28 -1.43 18.95
N GLY A 37 -11.67 -0.36 18.44
CA GLY A 37 -10.96 0.61 19.24
C GLY A 37 -11.86 1.49 20.11
N ILE A 38 -13.07 1.81 19.65
CA ILE A 38 -14.10 2.47 20.47
C ILE A 38 -14.50 1.56 21.64
N VAL A 39 -14.77 0.28 21.36
CA VAL A 39 -15.12 -0.70 22.40
C VAL A 39 -13.98 -0.85 23.42
N ALA A 40 -12.73 -0.96 22.95
CA ALA A 40 -11.55 -1.07 23.82
C ALA A 40 -11.38 0.18 24.70
N THR A 41 -11.61 1.36 24.11
CA THR A 41 -11.55 2.65 24.82
C THR A 41 -12.58 2.73 25.95
N ILE A 42 -13.80 2.24 25.72
CA ILE A 42 -14.86 2.20 26.74
C ILE A 42 -14.48 1.24 27.87
N ASN A 43 -13.92 0.06 27.53
CA ASN A 43 -13.61 -0.98 28.50
C ASN A 43 -12.39 -0.67 29.39
N HIS A 44 -11.30 -0.13 28.84
CA HIS A 44 -10.00 -0.05 29.54
C HIS A 44 -9.68 1.32 30.15
N LYS A 45 -10.59 2.31 30.08
CA LYS A 45 -10.45 3.69 30.62
C LYS A 45 -9.15 4.44 30.23
N THR A 46 -8.36 3.91 29.29
CA THR A 46 -7.06 4.47 28.88
C THR A 46 -7.05 4.61 27.35
N SER A 47 -7.58 5.73 26.88
CA SER A 47 -8.12 5.89 25.52
C SER A 47 -7.16 6.51 24.50
N GLY A 48 -6.26 7.39 24.95
CA GLY A 48 -5.53 8.28 24.04
C GLY A 48 -4.64 7.54 23.05
N ARG A 49 -3.94 6.49 23.49
CA ARG A 49 -3.01 5.73 22.65
C ARG A 49 -3.72 4.99 21.50
N ILE A 50 -4.88 4.39 21.78
CA ILE A 50 -5.68 3.63 20.81
C ILE A 50 -6.18 4.57 19.71
N VAL A 51 -6.72 5.72 20.11
CA VAL A 51 -7.23 6.74 19.19
C VAL A 51 -6.11 7.32 18.33
N ILE A 52 -4.96 7.65 18.92
CA ILE A 52 -3.79 8.14 18.18
C ILE A 52 -3.34 7.11 17.13
N LEU A 53 -3.25 5.83 17.50
CA LEU A 53 -2.90 4.75 16.55
C LEU A 53 -3.90 4.68 15.40
N LEU A 54 -5.21 4.68 15.67
CA LEU A 54 -6.25 4.64 14.64
C LEU A 54 -6.14 5.81 13.66
N ILE A 55 -5.90 7.02 14.16
CA ILE A 55 -5.73 8.22 13.32
C ILE A 55 -4.48 8.07 12.45
N VAL A 56 -3.33 7.71 13.04
CA VAL A 56 -2.06 7.56 12.32
C VAL A 56 -2.19 6.52 11.19
N PHE A 57 -2.76 5.35 11.49
CA PHE A 57 -2.95 4.31 10.47
C PHE A 57 -3.95 4.72 9.39
N SER A 58 -5.04 5.42 9.75
CA SER A 58 -6.01 5.94 8.79
C SER A 58 -5.37 6.93 7.80
N VAL A 59 -4.50 7.82 8.31
CA VAL A 59 -3.73 8.76 7.48
C VAL A 59 -2.77 8.01 6.56
N ILE A 60 -2.02 7.03 7.07
CA ILE A 60 -1.09 6.23 6.27
C ILE A 60 -1.84 5.50 5.14
N VAL A 61 -2.95 4.84 5.43
CA VAL A 61 -3.76 4.13 4.43
C VAL A 61 -4.27 5.08 3.35
N ALA A 62 -4.75 6.27 3.74
CA ALA A 62 -5.19 7.30 2.80
C ALA A 62 -4.04 7.79 1.90
N LEU A 63 -2.87 8.03 2.47
CA LEU A 63 -1.66 8.40 1.71
C LEU A 63 -1.25 7.30 0.74
N MET A 64 -1.30 6.02 1.14
CA MET A 64 -0.95 4.91 0.26
C MET A 64 -1.92 4.75 -0.91
N HIS A 65 -3.22 4.96 -0.70
CA HIS A 65 -4.17 5.02 -1.82
C HIS A 65 -3.90 6.21 -2.73
N TYR A 66 -3.54 7.37 -2.17
CA TYR A 66 -3.12 8.53 -2.95
C TYR A 66 -1.87 8.26 -3.79
N CYS A 67 -0.83 7.62 -3.20
CA CYS A 67 0.35 7.10 -3.91
C CYS A 67 -0.04 6.17 -5.05
N SER A 68 -1.06 5.32 -4.85
CA SER A 68 -1.49 4.37 -5.86
C SER A 68 -2.06 5.03 -7.11
N TYR A 69 -2.67 6.21 -6.99
CA TYR A 69 -3.21 6.95 -8.13
C TYR A 69 -2.18 7.80 -8.85
N ARG A 70 -1.11 8.18 -8.15
CA ARG A 70 -0.03 9.04 -8.64
C ARG A 70 1.36 8.42 -8.39
N PRO A 71 1.64 7.22 -8.94
CA PRO A 71 2.87 6.48 -8.64
C PRO A 71 4.14 7.10 -9.23
N THR A 72 4.00 8.11 -10.12
CA THR A 72 5.11 8.78 -10.80
C THR A 72 5.53 10.09 -10.13
N MET A 73 4.75 10.58 -9.15
CA MET A 73 5.10 11.80 -8.42
C MET A 73 6.36 11.60 -7.57
N PRO A 74 7.18 12.65 -7.35
CA PRO A 74 8.51 12.54 -6.72
C PRO A 74 8.51 11.78 -5.39
N TRP A 75 7.49 12.02 -4.56
CA TRP A 75 7.31 11.37 -3.26
C TRP A 75 6.96 9.88 -3.33
N ALA A 76 6.24 9.43 -4.37
CA ALA A 76 5.94 8.01 -4.61
C ALA A 76 6.98 7.32 -5.51
N ARG A 77 7.77 8.10 -6.25
CA ARG A 77 8.81 7.63 -7.19
C ARG A 77 10.02 7.07 -6.45
N ASN A 78 10.28 7.49 -5.21
CA ASN A 78 11.45 7.08 -4.44
C ASN A 78 11.58 5.56 -4.31
N SER A 79 10.45 4.84 -4.22
CA SER A 79 10.42 3.40 -3.99
C SER A 79 10.63 2.55 -5.26
N PHE A 80 10.15 2.99 -6.43
CA PHE A 80 10.07 2.14 -7.63
C PHE A 80 10.43 2.80 -8.98
N GLN A 81 10.77 4.09 -9.01
CA GLN A 81 11.18 4.84 -10.22
C GLN A 81 10.54 4.38 -11.55
N PRO A 82 9.20 4.38 -11.68
CA PRO A 82 8.55 3.90 -12.90
C PRO A 82 8.82 4.85 -14.08
N THR A 83 9.40 4.32 -15.17
CA THR A 83 9.70 5.08 -16.39
C THR A 83 8.72 4.81 -17.53
N THR A 84 7.74 3.93 -17.32
CA THR A 84 6.70 3.59 -18.31
C THR A 84 5.33 3.40 -17.62
N VAL A 85 4.25 3.48 -18.39
CA VAL A 85 2.88 3.27 -17.90
C VAL A 85 2.69 1.85 -17.34
N ARG A 86 3.34 0.84 -17.92
CA ARG A 86 3.29 -0.55 -17.40
C ARG A 86 3.97 -0.65 -16.04
N GLN A 87 5.14 -0.04 -15.88
CA GLN A 87 5.86 0.03 -14.59
C GLN A 87 5.04 0.79 -13.53
N ALA A 88 4.40 1.89 -13.90
CA ALA A 88 3.53 2.66 -13.02
C ALA A 88 2.32 1.85 -12.52
N LYS A 89 1.73 0.99 -13.36
CA LYS A 89 0.64 0.08 -12.96
C LYS A 89 1.09 -0.96 -11.92
N VAL A 90 2.33 -1.46 -12.01
CA VAL A 90 2.89 -2.40 -11.02
C VAL A 90 3.11 -1.70 -9.68
N ALA A 91 3.72 -0.51 -9.68
CA ALA A 91 3.92 0.29 -8.47
C ALA A 91 2.58 0.69 -7.81
N SER A 92 1.60 1.09 -8.62
CA SER A 92 0.23 1.39 -8.15
C SER A 92 -0.40 0.19 -7.44
N ARG A 93 -0.28 -1.01 -7.99
CA ARG A 93 -0.80 -2.23 -7.36
C ARG A 93 -0.09 -2.52 -6.03
N TYR A 94 1.23 -2.31 -5.94
CA TYR A 94 1.95 -2.44 -4.68
C TYR A 94 1.37 -1.53 -3.59
N TYR A 95 1.22 -0.23 -3.87
CA TYR A 95 0.70 0.73 -2.89
C TYR A 95 -0.70 0.37 -2.39
N ARG A 96 -1.56 -0.23 -3.22
CA ARG A 96 -2.89 -0.70 -2.81
C ARG A 96 -2.84 -1.90 -1.88
N VAL A 97 -1.96 -2.87 -2.16
CA VAL A 97 -1.78 -4.04 -1.29
C VAL A 97 -1.18 -3.60 0.03
N PHE A 98 -0.17 -2.73 -0.02
CA PHE A 98 0.45 -2.16 1.18
C PHE A 98 -0.54 -1.37 2.04
N ALA A 99 -1.48 -0.62 1.44
CA ALA A 99 -2.56 0.04 2.18
C ALA A 99 -3.44 -0.97 2.96
N ILE A 100 -3.74 -2.13 2.38
CA ILE A 100 -4.49 -3.19 3.08
C ILE A 100 -3.66 -3.81 4.21
N GLU A 101 -2.36 -4.04 4.00
CA GLU A 101 -1.48 -4.55 5.05
C GLU A 101 -1.42 -3.60 6.25
N MET A 102 -1.32 -2.29 6.01
CA MET A 102 -1.38 -1.28 7.07
C MET A 102 -2.73 -1.30 7.81
N ALA A 103 -3.84 -1.41 7.09
CA ALA A 103 -5.17 -1.49 7.69
C ALA A 103 -5.35 -2.77 8.55
N LEU A 104 -4.92 -3.92 8.03
CA LEU A 104 -4.98 -5.20 8.75
C LEU A 104 -4.09 -5.18 9.99
N PHE A 105 -2.89 -4.64 9.89
CA PHE A 105 -1.99 -4.52 11.04
C PHE A 105 -2.58 -3.64 12.13
N CYS A 106 -3.21 -2.53 11.75
CA CYS A 106 -3.96 -1.68 12.68
C CYS A 106 -5.07 -2.49 13.39
N LEU A 107 -5.91 -3.20 12.63
CA LEU A 107 -6.98 -4.02 13.20
C LEU A 107 -6.44 -5.07 14.18
N ILE A 108 -5.35 -5.76 13.83
CA ILE A 108 -4.73 -6.77 14.70
C ILE A 108 -4.27 -6.14 16.02
N ILE A 109 -3.54 -5.03 15.99
CA ILE A 109 -3.09 -4.34 17.22
C ILE A 109 -4.28 -4.00 18.12
N ILE A 110 -5.35 -3.47 17.53
CA ILE A 110 -6.55 -3.06 18.27
C ILE A 110 -7.28 -4.28 18.86
N LEU A 111 -7.37 -5.39 18.14
CA LEU A 111 -7.99 -6.62 18.66
C LEU A 111 -7.18 -7.22 19.80
N PHE A 112 -5.85 -7.19 19.73
CA PHE A 112 -4.99 -7.65 20.83
C PHE A 112 -5.17 -6.82 22.09
N ASP A 113 -5.32 -5.51 21.94
CA ASP A 113 -5.60 -4.60 23.06
C ASP A 113 -7.01 -4.82 23.61
N LEU A 114 -8.02 -4.99 22.74
CA LEU A 114 -9.42 -5.25 23.12
C LEU A 114 -9.63 -6.58 23.87
N LEU A 115 -8.90 -7.63 23.47
CA LEU A 115 -9.00 -8.96 24.07
C LEU A 115 -8.10 -9.14 25.30
N ASP A 116 -7.44 -8.07 25.76
CA ASP A 116 -6.44 -8.09 26.83
C ASP A 116 -5.34 -9.14 26.63
N MET A 117 -5.04 -9.44 25.35
CA MET A 117 -4.03 -10.42 24.93
C MET A 117 -2.65 -9.79 24.81
N ARG A 118 -2.42 -8.66 25.47
CA ARG A 118 -1.19 -7.86 25.32
C ARG A 118 0.08 -8.60 25.74
N ASP A 119 -0.05 -9.54 26.69
CA ASP A 119 1.05 -10.35 27.20
C ASP A 119 1.23 -11.69 26.45
N SER A 120 0.26 -12.06 25.61
CA SER A 120 0.28 -13.33 24.86
C SER A 120 1.28 -13.34 23.72
N LEU A 121 1.59 -12.17 23.15
CA LEU A 121 2.53 -12.02 22.03
C LEU A 121 3.47 -10.85 22.32
N PRO A 122 4.79 -11.07 22.34
CA PRO A 122 5.75 -9.99 22.50
C PRO A 122 5.52 -8.98 21.37
N SER A 123 5.35 -7.71 21.72
CA SER A 123 5.16 -6.61 20.75
C SER A 123 6.24 -6.59 19.66
N ARG A 124 7.47 -7.02 19.99
CA ARG A 124 8.58 -7.20 19.06
C ARG A 124 8.32 -8.29 18.01
N ALA A 125 7.69 -9.40 18.39
CA ALA A 125 7.36 -10.50 17.49
C ALA A 125 6.29 -10.08 16.48
N LEU A 126 5.23 -9.40 16.93
CA LEU A 126 4.20 -8.82 16.04
C LEU A 126 4.81 -7.81 15.05
N GLY A 127 5.68 -6.92 15.52
CA GLY A 127 6.40 -5.99 14.66
C GLY A 127 7.31 -6.69 13.64
N PHE A 128 7.99 -7.77 14.04
CA PHE A 128 8.84 -8.56 13.15
C PHE A 128 8.03 -9.28 12.07
N VAL A 129 6.92 -9.93 12.43
CA VAL A 129 6.03 -10.60 11.48
C VAL A 129 5.50 -9.58 10.46
N PHE A 130 5.05 -8.41 10.94
CA PHE A 130 4.60 -7.35 10.07
C PHE A 130 5.70 -6.88 9.11
N PHE A 131 6.91 -6.66 9.60
CA PHE A 131 8.05 -6.29 8.77
C PHE A 131 8.36 -7.33 7.69
N VAL A 132 8.32 -8.62 8.04
CA VAL A 132 8.52 -9.72 7.09
C VAL A 132 7.46 -9.72 6.00
N VAL A 133 6.18 -9.55 6.35
CA VAL A 133 5.07 -9.48 5.39
C VAL A 133 5.27 -8.32 4.41
N VAL A 134 5.56 -7.12 4.93
CA VAL A 134 5.82 -5.93 4.11
C VAL A 134 7.01 -6.15 3.17
N MET A 135 8.10 -6.75 3.67
CA MET A 135 9.29 -7.06 2.86
C MET A 135 8.99 -8.07 1.76
N ILE A 136 8.18 -9.10 2.02
CA ILE A 136 7.75 -10.06 0.99
C ILE A 136 6.94 -9.35 -0.10
N THR A 137 6.00 -8.48 0.29
CA THR A 137 5.18 -7.71 -0.65
C THR A 137 6.01 -6.74 -1.48
N TYR A 138 6.97 -6.04 -0.85
CA TYR A 138 7.92 -5.18 -1.53
C TYR A 138 8.78 -5.95 -2.53
N ASN A 139 9.37 -7.07 -2.11
CA ASN A 139 10.21 -7.90 -2.97
C ASN A 139 9.42 -8.48 -4.15
N SER A 140 8.18 -8.91 -3.94
CA SER A 140 7.29 -9.40 -5.00
C SER A 140 7.00 -8.31 -6.04
N ALA A 141 6.72 -7.08 -5.60
CA ALA A 141 6.52 -5.94 -6.48
C ALA A 141 7.80 -5.57 -7.24
N SER A 142 8.95 -5.53 -6.56
CA SER A 142 10.26 -5.24 -7.15
C SER A 142 10.63 -6.25 -8.23
N ARG A 143 10.46 -7.55 -7.97
CA ARG A 143 10.69 -8.62 -8.96
C ARG A 143 9.78 -8.45 -10.19
N LYS A 144 8.50 -8.15 -9.98
CA LYS A 144 7.55 -7.91 -11.10
C LYS A 144 7.95 -6.68 -11.90
N LEU A 145 8.38 -5.61 -11.24
CA LEU A 145 8.84 -4.39 -11.90
C LEU A 145 10.09 -4.67 -12.76
N MET A 146 11.06 -5.41 -12.23
CA MET A 146 12.27 -5.79 -12.96
C MET A 146 11.95 -6.63 -14.21
N ARG A 147 11.02 -7.59 -14.11
CA ARG A 147 10.56 -8.38 -15.28
C ARG A 147 9.94 -7.49 -16.36
N VAL A 148 9.07 -6.55 -15.98
CA VAL A 148 8.45 -5.62 -16.93
C VAL A 148 9.51 -4.73 -17.57
N ARG A 149 10.48 -4.24 -16.80
CA ARG A 149 11.58 -3.41 -17.30
C ARG A 149 12.47 -4.16 -18.28
N ASN A 150 12.79 -5.42 -18.02
CA ASN A 150 13.61 -6.24 -18.91
C ASN A 150 12.88 -6.54 -20.22
N ALA A 151 11.60 -6.93 -20.16
CA ALA A 151 10.78 -7.15 -21.35
C ALA A 151 10.65 -5.88 -22.21
N GLU A 152 10.53 -4.70 -21.59
CA GLU A 152 10.50 -3.42 -22.32
C GLU A 152 11.85 -3.07 -22.96
N ARG A 153 12.98 -3.49 -22.37
CA ARG A 153 14.32 -3.32 -22.96
C ARG A 153 14.51 -4.23 -24.18
N GLU A 154 14.14 -5.50 -24.06
CA GLU A 154 14.20 -6.48 -25.16
C GLU A 154 13.35 -6.03 -26.36
N GLN A 155 12.13 -5.56 -26.12
CA GLN A 155 11.26 -5.02 -27.18
C GLN A 155 11.86 -3.78 -27.86
N ARG A 156 12.59 -2.93 -27.13
CA ARG A 156 13.27 -1.76 -27.71
C ARG A 156 14.47 -2.16 -28.55
N GLN A 157 15.21 -3.19 -28.13
CA GLN A 157 16.36 -3.71 -28.90
C GLN A 157 15.90 -4.40 -30.19
N GLN A 158 14.86 -5.23 -30.13
CA GLN A 158 14.29 -5.88 -31.33
C GLN A 158 13.74 -4.87 -32.34
N ASN A 159 13.03 -3.82 -31.87
CA ASN A 159 12.54 -2.76 -32.76
C ASN A 159 13.64 -1.80 -33.26
N GLY A 160 14.81 -1.78 -32.61
CA GLY A 160 15.96 -0.97 -33.00
C GLY A 160 16.85 -1.63 -34.04
N HIS A 161 16.91 -2.97 -34.07
CA HIS A 161 17.66 -3.75 -35.07
C HIS A 161 16.92 -4.00 -36.39
N GLY A 162 15.64 -3.63 -36.48
CA GLY A 162 14.83 -3.73 -37.71
C GLY A 162 14.89 -2.49 -38.61
N LYS A 163 15.95 -1.67 -38.51
CA LYS A 163 16.21 -0.51 -39.37
C LYS A 163 17.61 -0.60 -39.97
#